data_AF-A0A6B9G5N8-F1
#
_entry.id   AF-A0A6B9G5N8-F1
#
_cell.length_a   1.000
_cell.length_b   1.000
_cell.length_c   1.000
_cell.angle_alpha   90.00
_cell.angle_beta   90.00
_cell.angle_gamma   90.00
#
_symmetry.space_group_name_H-M   'P 1'
#
loop_
_entity.id
_entity.type
_entity.pdbx_description
1 polymer ?
#
loop_
_entity_poly.entity_id
_entity_poly.type
_entity_poly.pdbx_seq_one_letter_code
_entity_poly.pdbx_strand_id
1 'polypeptide(L)'
;MKLPDALAALDWVRVQESRSDRLLLEISGKKAWCASYPQGVCLAIDTGVESGDIDWLHSMCLWFAAERNCADDALLIEQENLVLIRRYDADLDGTLWEASLQQQLMVVDWLIQNHSSTELPARF
;
A
#
# COMPACT_ATOMS: atom_id res chain seq x y z
N MET A 1 -3.83 15.22 12.11
CA MET A 1 -3.10 14.90 10.86
C MET A 1 -3.93 15.39 9.68
N LYS A 2 -3.31 15.84 8.58
CA LYS A 2 -4.03 16.25 7.36
C LYS A 2 -3.59 15.33 6.22
N LEU A 3 -4.53 14.87 5.39
CA LEU A 3 -4.21 14.14 4.17
C LEU A 3 -3.47 15.09 3.20
N PRO A 4 -2.43 14.62 2.49
CA PRO A 4 -1.78 15.41 1.44
C PRO A 4 -2.80 15.89 0.39
N ASP A 5 -2.65 17.14 -0.06
CA ASP A 5 -3.63 17.75 -0.97
C ASP A 5 -3.75 17.00 -2.30
N ALA A 6 -2.64 16.43 -2.80
CA ALA A 6 -2.65 15.59 -4.00
C ALA A 6 -3.51 14.32 -3.84
N LEU A 7 -3.43 13.65 -2.68
CA LEU A 7 -4.28 12.49 -2.37
C LEU A 7 -5.74 12.91 -2.15
N ALA A 8 -5.97 14.04 -1.48
CA ALA A 8 -7.31 14.56 -1.21
C ALA A 8 -8.04 15.02 -2.49
N ALA A 9 -7.30 15.30 -3.57
CA ALA A 9 -7.85 15.70 -4.86
C ALA A 9 -8.35 14.50 -5.70
N LEU A 10 -7.99 13.27 -5.36
CA LEU A 10 -8.43 12.06 -6.07
C LEU A 10 -9.86 11.68 -5.63
N ASP A 11 -10.78 11.56 -6.58
CA ASP A 11 -12.20 11.29 -6.33
C ASP A 11 -12.48 9.87 -5.80
N TRP A 12 -11.53 8.96 -6.00
CA TRP A 12 -11.52 7.58 -5.51
C TRP A 12 -10.77 7.39 -4.19
N VAL A 13 -10.35 8.47 -3.52
CA VAL A 13 -9.76 8.48 -2.17
C VAL A 13 -10.70 9.21 -1.21
N ARG A 14 -11.10 8.54 -0.13
CA ARG A 14 -12.03 9.11 0.86
C ARG A 14 -11.49 8.94 2.27
N VAL A 15 -11.50 10.02 3.06
CA VAL A 15 -11.21 9.94 4.49
C VAL A 15 -12.45 9.42 5.22
N GLN A 16 -12.30 8.32 5.94
CA GLN A 16 -13.37 7.68 6.70
C GLN A 16 -13.35 8.11 8.18
N GLU A 17 -12.16 8.09 8.80
CA GLU A 17 -11.98 8.39 10.22
C GLU A 17 -10.62 9.07 10.44
N SER A 18 -10.54 10.03 11.36
CA SER A 18 -9.27 10.57 11.82
C SER A 18 -8.94 10.01 13.20
N ARG A 19 -7.80 9.35 13.33
CA ARG A 19 -7.23 8.93 14.62
C ARG A 19 -6.07 9.85 15.01
N SER A 20 -5.53 9.64 16.20
CA SER A 20 -4.40 10.42 16.71
C SER A 20 -3.10 10.16 15.94
N ASP A 21 -2.89 8.93 15.48
CA ASP A 21 -1.66 8.44 14.85
C ASP A 21 -1.78 8.28 13.32
N ARG A 22 -3.00 8.14 12.77
CA ARG A 22 -3.24 7.90 11.35
C ARG A 22 -4.62 8.39 10.90
N LEU A 23 -4.81 8.53 9.59
CA LEU A 23 -6.13 8.69 8.97
C LEU A 23 -6.56 7.35 8.38
N LEU A 24 -7.79 6.92 8.65
CA LEU A 24 -8.39 5.78 7.97
C LEU A 24 -9.04 6.25 6.68
N LEU A 25 -8.80 5.51 5.61
CA LEU A 25 -9.18 5.85 4.24
C LEU A 25 -9.95 4.69 3.59
N GLU A 26 -10.70 5.03 2.55
CA GLU A 26 -11.15 4.13 1.51
C GLU A 26 -10.48 4.56 0.20
N ILE A 27 -9.82 3.63 -0.48
CA ILE A 27 -9.11 3.87 -1.74
C ILE A 27 -9.61 2.85 -2.76
N SER A 28 -10.33 3.30 -3.79
CA SER A 28 -10.91 2.42 -4.81
C SER A 28 -11.71 1.25 -4.21
N GLY A 29 -12.47 1.52 -3.14
CA GLY A 29 -13.27 0.52 -2.42
C GLY A 29 -12.47 -0.39 -1.48
N LYS A 30 -11.15 -0.24 -1.36
CA LYS A 30 -10.30 -0.98 -0.41
C LYS A 30 -10.09 -0.18 0.86
N LYS A 31 -10.02 -0.86 2.00
CA LYS A 31 -9.66 -0.25 3.28
C LYS A 31 -8.19 0.15 3.24
N ALA A 32 -7.89 1.34 3.76
CA ALA A 32 -6.53 1.84 3.80
C ALA A 32 -6.33 2.73 5.03
N TRP A 33 -5.08 3.04 5.34
CA TRP A 33 -4.76 4.11 6.26
C TRP A 33 -3.51 4.85 5.80
N CYS A 34 -3.41 6.12 6.15
CA CYS A 34 -2.18 6.88 5.94
C CYS A 34 -1.68 7.51 7.24
N ALA A 35 -0.36 7.59 7.37
CA ALA A 35 0.32 8.34 8.40
C ALA A 35 1.31 9.32 7.75
N SER A 36 1.18 10.61 8.06
CA SER A 36 2.09 11.64 7.59
C SER A 36 3.17 11.93 8.64
N TYR A 37 4.39 12.13 8.19
CA TYR A 37 5.55 12.48 9.00
C TYR A 37 6.41 13.51 8.24
N PRO A 38 7.40 14.16 8.87
CA PRO A 38 8.09 15.30 8.24
C PRO A 38 8.75 15.00 6.88
N GLN A 39 9.16 13.77 6.65
CA GLN A 39 9.86 13.35 5.44
C GLN A 39 8.95 12.69 4.39
N GLY A 40 7.66 12.50 4.68
CA GLY A 40 6.77 11.86 3.73
C GLY A 40 5.46 11.32 4.32
N VAL A 41 4.89 10.37 3.60
CA VAL A 41 3.62 9.74 3.94
C VAL A 41 3.78 8.25 3.78
N CYS A 42 3.36 7.50 4.78
CA CYS A 42 3.17 6.06 4.64
C CYS A 42 1.70 5.82 4.34
N LEU A 43 1.44 5.05 3.29
CA LEU A 43 0.09 4.65 2.90
C LEU A 43 0.01 3.13 2.86
N ALA A 44 -0.92 2.60 3.63
CA ALA A 44 -1.13 1.17 3.76
C ALA A 44 -2.50 0.81 3.18
N ILE A 45 -2.54 -0.19 2.31
CA ILE A 45 -3.75 -0.70 1.68
C ILE A 45 -3.95 -2.15 2.09
N ASP A 46 -5.11 -2.41 2.68
CA ASP A 46 -5.54 -3.74 3.08
C ASP A 46 -5.83 -4.59 1.84
N THR A 47 -5.20 -5.76 1.77
CA THR A 47 -5.43 -6.72 0.68
C THR A 47 -6.63 -7.62 0.97
N GLY A 48 -7.03 -7.77 2.24
CA GLY A 48 -8.01 -8.76 2.70
C GLY A 48 -7.54 -10.21 2.60
N VAL A 49 -6.26 -10.44 2.27
CA VAL A 49 -5.65 -11.78 2.25
C VAL A 49 -5.20 -12.13 3.67
N GLU A 50 -5.59 -13.31 4.16
CA GLU A 50 -5.12 -13.81 5.46
C GLU A 50 -3.64 -14.22 5.38
N SER A 51 -2.84 -13.90 6.40
CA SER A 51 -1.40 -14.17 6.43
C SER A 51 -1.03 -15.64 6.74
N GLY A 52 -1.90 -16.59 6.44
CA GLY A 52 -1.77 -18.00 6.85
C GLY A 52 -0.73 -18.81 6.07
N ASP A 53 -0.43 -18.43 4.83
CA ASP A 53 0.54 -19.10 3.97
C ASP A 53 1.94 -18.49 4.13
N ILE A 54 2.71 -19.05 5.07
CA ILE A 54 4.02 -18.52 5.47
C ILE A 54 5.07 -18.68 4.37
N ASP A 55 5.04 -19.78 3.61
CA ASP A 55 6.04 -20.04 2.56
C ASP A 55 5.84 -19.09 1.37
N TRP A 56 4.58 -18.85 1.00
CA TRP A 56 4.24 -17.81 0.05
C TRP A 56 4.67 -16.42 0.55
N LEU A 57 4.34 -16.06 1.80
CA LEU A 57 4.69 -14.76 2.37
C LEU A 57 6.21 -14.53 2.41
N HIS A 58 6.99 -15.55 2.77
CA HIS A 58 8.45 -15.48 2.71
C HIS A 58 8.95 -15.21 1.28
N SER A 59 8.39 -15.91 0.29
CA SER A 59 8.75 -15.72 -1.11
C SER A 59 8.44 -14.30 -1.58
N MET A 60 7.29 -13.75 -1.17
CA MET A 60 6.91 -12.37 -1.45
C MET A 60 7.86 -11.37 -0.79
N CYS A 61 8.15 -11.51 0.50
CA CYS A 61 9.08 -10.62 1.21
C CYS A 61 10.46 -10.57 0.54
N LEU A 62 10.98 -11.73 0.10
CA LEU A 62 12.25 -11.80 -0.64
C LEU A 62 12.17 -11.13 -2.00
N TRP A 63 11.06 -11.30 -2.72
CA TRP A 63 10.85 -10.65 -4.02
C TRP A 63 10.77 -9.12 -3.88
N PHE A 64 10.01 -8.60 -2.91
CA PHE A 64 9.93 -7.16 -2.62
C PHE A 64 11.30 -6.58 -2.28
N ALA A 65 12.11 -7.29 -1.49
CA ALA A 65 13.47 -6.87 -1.16
C ALA A 65 14.44 -6.89 -2.36
N ALA A 66 14.16 -7.70 -3.39
CA ALA A 66 15.00 -7.84 -4.58
C ALA A 66 14.61 -6.89 -5.72
N GLU A 67 13.34 -6.48 -5.82
CA GLU A 67 12.85 -5.60 -6.88
C GLU A 67 13.00 -4.13 -6.51
N ARG A 68 13.73 -3.37 -7.33
CA ARG A 68 14.06 -1.97 -7.02
C ARG A 68 12.85 -1.05 -7.04
N ASN A 69 11.86 -1.36 -7.88
CA ASN A 69 10.61 -0.60 -7.94
C ASN A 69 9.76 -0.75 -6.66
N CYS A 70 10.12 -1.71 -5.79
CA CYS A 70 9.46 -2.00 -4.53
C CYS A 70 10.30 -1.59 -3.31
N ALA A 71 11.36 -0.80 -3.50
CA ALA A 71 12.25 -0.41 -2.40
C ALA A 71 11.55 0.38 -1.28
N ASP A 72 10.47 1.08 -1.61
CA ASP A 72 9.62 1.81 -0.67
C ASP A 72 8.39 1.02 -0.20
N ASP A 73 8.24 -0.23 -0.66
CA ASP A 73 7.16 -1.13 -0.30
C ASP A 73 7.57 -2.08 0.82
N ALA A 74 6.62 -2.39 1.71
CA ALA A 74 6.74 -3.47 2.67
C ALA A 74 5.40 -4.17 2.88
N LEU A 75 5.48 -5.41 3.37
CA LEU A 75 4.33 -6.19 3.79
C LEU A 75 4.20 -6.12 5.31
N LEU A 76 2.99 -5.84 5.78
CA LEU A 76 2.63 -5.77 7.19
C LEU A 76 1.48 -6.74 7.45
N ILE A 77 1.46 -7.36 8.64
CA ILE A 77 0.32 -8.12 9.11
C ILE A 77 -0.41 -7.27 10.15
N GLU A 78 -1.66 -6.91 9.87
CA GLU A 78 -2.53 -6.18 10.78
C GLU A 78 -3.84 -6.95 10.94
N GLN A 79 -4.16 -7.39 12.16
CA GLN A 79 -5.38 -8.15 12.44
C GLN A 79 -5.53 -9.39 11.54
N GLU A 80 -4.44 -10.16 11.39
CA GLU A 80 -4.35 -11.37 10.54
C GLU A 80 -4.43 -11.11 9.02
N ASN A 81 -4.69 -9.87 8.60
CA ASN A 81 -4.70 -9.49 7.18
C ASN A 81 -3.34 -8.97 6.73
N LEU A 82 -2.99 -9.33 5.51
CA LEU A 82 -1.86 -8.77 4.80
C LEU A 82 -2.18 -7.36 4.30
N VAL A 83 -1.31 -6.43 4.62
CA VAL A 83 -1.39 -5.02 4.24
C VAL A 83 -0.13 -4.66 3.47
N LEU A 84 -0.30 -4.05 2.29
CA LEU A 84 0.81 -3.47 1.54
C LEU A 84 0.98 -2.02 1.99
N ILE A 85 2.14 -1.71 2.58
CA ILE A 85 2.51 -0.34 2.94
C ILE A 85 3.55 0.19 1.95
N ARG A 86 3.34 1.43 1.50
CA ARG A 86 4.29 2.16 0.65
C ARG A 86 4.67 3.48 1.30
N ARG A 87 5.95 3.81 1.22
CA ARG A 87 6.51 5.12 1.59
C ARG A 87 6.48 6.05 0.38
N TYR A 88 5.96 7.25 0.58
CA TYR A 88 5.96 8.34 -0.41
C TYR A 88 6.76 9.52 0.14
N ASP A 89 7.60 10.12 -0.70
CA ASP A 89 8.37 11.31 -0.34
C ASP A 89 7.47 12.54 -0.17
N ALA A 90 7.88 13.47 0.71
CA ALA A 90 7.11 14.67 1.02
C ALA A 90 6.95 15.64 -0.16
N ASP A 91 7.87 15.62 -1.11
CA ASP A 91 7.96 16.52 -2.27
C ASP A 91 7.46 15.87 -3.57
N LEU A 92 6.76 14.72 -3.48
CA LEU A 92 6.22 14.05 -4.64
C LEU A 92 5.19 14.92 -5.37
N ASP A 93 5.40 15.10 -6.67
CA ASP A 93 4.51 15.87 -7.55
C ASP A 93 3.12 15.24 -7.67
N GLY A 94 2.09 16.07 -7.90
CA GLY A 94 0.70 15.63 -7.98
C GLY A 94 0.43 14.59 -9.07
N THR A 95 1.07 14.69 -10.25
CA THR A 95 0.91 13.69 -11.31
C THR A 95 1.64 12.39 -10.96
N LEU A 96 2.78 12.48 -10.28
CA LEU A 96 3.52 11.30 -9.80
C LEU A 96 2.79 10.60 -8.66
N TRP A 97 2.05 11.32 -7.83
CA TRP A 97 1.19 10.76 -6.77
C TRP A 97 0.17 9.77 -7.31
N GLU A 98 -0.63 10.19 -8.30
CA GLU A 98 -1.68 9.35 -8.87
C GLU A 98 -1.10 8.10 -9.51
N ALA A 99 -0.05 8.25 -10.34
CA ALA A 99 0.62 7.13 -10.98
C ALA A 99 1.22 6.15 -9.96
N SER A 100 1.85 6.67 -8.89
CA SER A 100 2.47 5.84 -7.85
C SER A 100 1.42 5.14 -6.97
N LEU A 101 0.24 5.75 -6.77
CA LEU A 101 -0.87 5.11 -6.07
C LEU A 101 -1.57 4.05 -6.92
N GLN A 102 -1.76 4.32 -8.22
CA GLN A 102 -2.24 3.32 -9.18
C GLN A 102 -1.31 2.10 -9.21
N GLN A 103 0.01 2.31 -9.23
CA GLN A 103 0.97 1.22 -9.16
C GLN A 103 0.84 0.41 -7.85
N GLN A 104 0.71 1.08 -6.69
CA GLN A 104 0.49 0.39 -5.42
C GLN A 104 -0.80 -0.45 -5.46
N LEU A 105 -1.89 0.06 -6.05
CA LEU A 105 -3.13 -0.68 -6.24
C LEU A 105 -2.95 -1.91 -7.15
N MET A 106 -2.16 -1.80 -8.23
CA MET A 106 -1.86 -2.95 -9.09
C MET A 106 -1.12 -4.06 -8.32
N VAL A 107 -0.18 -3.69 -7.45
CA VAL A 107 0.52 -4.65 -6.59
C VAL A 107 -0.46 -5.32 -5.61
N VAL A 108 -1.34 -4.53 -4.97
CA VAL A 108 -2.40 -5.05 -4.09
C VAL A 108 -3.29 -6.04 -4.83
N ASP A 109 -3.78 -5.67 -6.01
CA ASP A 109 -4.66 -6.54 -6.80
C ASP A 109 -3.94 -7.83 -7.23
N TRP A 110 -2.65 -7.75 -7.55
CA TRP A 110 -1.85 -8.95 -7.85
C TRP A 110 -1.69 -9.85 -6.61
N LEU A 111 -1.41 -9.29 -5.44
CA LEU A 111 -1.31 -10.05 -4.18
C LEU A 111 -2.62 -10.77 -3.87
N ILE A 112 -3.75 -10.10 -4.09
CA ILE A 112 -5.08 -10.70 -3.92
C ILE A 112 -5.30 -11.86 -4.89
N GLN A 113 -4.91 -11.70 -6.17
CA GLN A 113 -5.14 -12.72 -7.20
C GLN A 113 -4.19 -13.92 -7.09
N ASN A 114 -3.00 -13.73 -6.53
CA ASN A 114 -1.92 -14.73 -6.53
C ASN A 114 -1.53 -15.21 -5.14
N HIS A 115 -2.36 -14.96 -4.12
CA HIS A 115 -2.16 -15.56 -2.80
C HIS A 115 -2.09 -17.09 -2.92
N SER A 116 -1.10 -17.70 -2.27
CA SER A 116 -0.81 -19.14 -2.35
C SER A 116 -0.42 -19.67 -3.75
N SER A 117 -0.14 -18.80 -4.72
CA SER A 117 0.50 -19.21 -5.99
C SER A 117 2.00 -19.41 -5.82
N THR A 118 2.62 -20.21 -6.67
CA THR A 118 4.09 -20.31 -6.74
C THR A 118 4.70 -19.29 -7.71
N GLU A 119 3.86 -18.54 -8.43
CA GLU A 119 4.30 -17.53 -9.39
C GLU A 119 4.75 -16.25 -8.68
N LEU A 120 5.89 -15.71 -9.10
CA LEU A 120 6.38 -14.41 -8.66
C LEU A 120 5.96 -13.32 -9.66
N PRO A 121 5.78 -12.07 -9.22
CA PRO A 121 5.44 -10.98 -10.14
C PRO A 121 6.58 -10.72 -11.15
N ALA A 122 6.21 -10.44 -12.40
CA ALA A 122 7.18 -10.19 -13.47
C ALA A 122 7.80 -8.77 -13.40
N ARG A 123 7.06 -7.79 -12.87
CA ARG A 123 7.40 -6.39 -12.48
C ARG A 123 6.13 -5.54 -12.47
N PHE A 124 6.14 -4.46 -11.69
CA PHE A 124 5.11 -3.41 -11.68
C PHE A 124 5.71 -2.04 -12.02
#